data_AF-A0A8J4XTE2-F1
#
_entry.id   AF-A0A8J4XTE2-F1
#
_cell.length_a   1.000
_cell.length_b   1.000
_cell.length_c   1.000
_cell.angle_alpha   90.00
_cell.angle_beta   90.00
_cell.angle_gamma   90.00
#
_symmetry.space_group_name_H-M   'P 1'
#
loop_
_entity.id
_entity.type
_entity.pdbx_description
1 polymer ?
#
loop_
_entity_poly.entity_id
_entity_poly.type
_entity_poly.pdbx_seq_one_letter_code
_entity_poly.pdbx_strand_id
1 'polypeptide(L)'
;MDDAPIIYGLEDFQARALAAHSAETEKINFLVGTQSLRRTNQVQLIEFDDDTSLVTKQTFEHPAGEVWKIVAAPQSPDIIATVYNNTQDYCGEFGAAIWRLSLEGSLSGPLDDTRCGGEQVEKLCDLNGACDLDAQIPGSPVPGLGSQAWSVVWAPEKDSHLVTLVDNHVYHWDVEAAGRSARVIGKVTVEGRGTVSLGSGRWYPHQHGSQVAATHGSSVRAWDMRTMKPTWVWSVRYNASYDQLVLTCSSDQRIILSNLPSIASQPFGTMVDQEDTSKEEKDKVEGTEEGVIQIYDDHEDSVYAVEWSAADFWTFASLSYDGRLVINKVPRSVKYKQFM
;
A
#
# COMPACT_ATOMS: atom_id res chain seq x y z
N MET A 1 -7.86 18.36 -35.48
CA MET A 1 -8.15 16.98 -35.88
C MET A 1 -8.54 16.28 -34.60
N ASP A 2 -9.67 15.60 -34.56
CA ASP A 2 -10.05 14.85 -33.37
C ASP A 2 -9.14 13.62 -33.29
N ASP A 3 -8.29 13.57 -32.26
CA ASP A 3 -7.43 12.42 -31.97
C ASP A 3 -8.32 11.22 -31.63
N ALA A 4 -8.64 10.42 -32.65
CA ALA A 4 -9.43 9.22 -32.48
C ALA A 4 -8.62 8.17 -31.71
N PRO A 5 -9.26 7.40 -30.80
CA PRO A 5 -8.55 6.37 -30.04
C PRO A 5 -8.07 5.24 -30.96
N ILE A 6 -6.85 4.78 -30.72
CA ILE A 6 -6.25 3.65 -31.43
C ILE A 6 -6.63 2.35 -30.73
N ILE A 7 -7.14 1.39 -31.50
CA ILE A 7 -7.59 0.09 -30.99
C ILE A 7 -6.61 -0.98 -31.45
N TYR A 8 -5.96 -1.62 -30.48
CA TYR A 8 -5.07 -2.75 -30.71
C TYR A 8 -5.62 -4.01 -30.01
N GLY A 9 -5.68 -5.13 -30.73
CA GLY A 9 -6.15 -6.41 -30.20
C GLY A 9 -5.00 -7.36 -29.92
N LEU A 10 -5.01 -8.01 -28.75
CA LEU A 10 -4.01 -9.01 -28.33
C LEU A 10 -4.21 -10.39 -28.98
N GLU A 11 -4.83 -10.40 -30.17
CA GLU A 11 -5.19 -11.57 -30.97
C GLU A 11 -5.91 -12.66 -30.14
N ASP A 12 -5.19 -13.73 -29.81
CA ASP A 12 -5.71 -14.95 -29.21
C ASP A 12 -5.65 -14.98 -27.67
N PHE A 13 -5.10 -13.94 -27.04
CA PHE A 13 -4.88 -13.91 -25.60
C PHE A 13 -5.89 -13.00 -24.90
N GLN A 14 -6.45 -13.51 -23.80
CA GLN A 14 -7.05 -12.66 -22.78
C GLN A 14 -5.93 -12.05 -21.95
N ALA A 15 -6.15 -10.85 -21.40
CA ALA A 15 -5.17 -10.15 -20.58
C ALA A 15 -5.84 -9.47 -19.39
N ARG A 16 -5.06 -9.28 -18.34
CA ARG A 16 -5.50 -8.66 -17.07
C ARG A 16 -4.55 -7.59 -16.57
N ALA A 17 -3.27 -7.70 -16.90
CA ALA A 17 -2.22 -6.85 -16.37
C ALA A 17 -1.72 -5.87 -17.43
N LEU A 18 -1.58 -4.60 -17.05
CA LEU A 18 -1.05 -3.52 -17.88
C LEU A 18 -0.15 -2.63 -17.01
N ALA A 19 0.99 -2.23 -17.55
CA ALA A 19 1.88 -1.24 -16.94
C ALA A 19 2.52 -0.34 -18.01
N ALA A 20 2.83 0.90 -17.64
CA ALA A 20 3.75 1.72 -18.42
C ALA A 20 5.18 1.18 -18.28
N HIS A 21 5.99 1.36 -19.32
CA HIS A 21 7.41 1.01 -19.30
C HIS A 21 8.21 2.17 -18.68
N SER A 22 8.15 2.28 -17.34
CA SER A 22 8.60 3.48 -16.60
C SER A 22 10.04 3.95 -16.87
N ALA A 23 10.96 3.03 -17.17
CA ALA A 23 12.35 3.35 -17.48
C ALA A 23 12.57 3.90 -18.89
N GLU A 24 11.61 3.70 -19.81
CA GLU A 24 11.67 4.23 -21.16
C GLU A 24 10.97 5.59 -21.20
N THR A 25 11.70 6.62 -21.64
CA THR A 25 11.22 8.01 -21.69
C THR A 25 11.24 8.60 -23.08
N GLU A 26 11.87 7.92 -24.04
CA GLU A 26 11.96 8.34 -25.44
C GLU A 26 10.84 7.73 -26.28
N LYS A 27 10.34 6.56 -25.89
CA LYS A 27 9.29 5.81 -26.60
C LYS A 27 8.03 5.61 -25.75
N ILE A 28 6.87 5.57 -26.40
CA ILE A 28 5.59 5.31 -25.73
C ILE A 28 5.39 3.80 -25.63
N ASN A 29 5.85 3.23 -24.52
CA ASN A 29 5.85 1.79 -24.31
C ASN A 29 4.93 1.34 -23.17
N PHE A 30 4.21 0.25 -23.43
CA PHE A 30 3.35 -0.42 -22.47
C PHE A 30 3.64 -1.91 -22.40
N LEU A 31 3.58 -2.47 -21.19
CA LEU A 31 3.72 -3.90 -20.94
C LEU A 31 2.35 -4.50 -20.62
N VAL A 32 2.02 -5.59 -21.30
CA VAL A 32 0.79 -6.34 -21.12
C VAL A 32 1.08 -7.77 -20.69
N GLY A 33 0.44 -8.20 -19.61
CA GLY A 33 0.50 -9.58 -19.14
C GLY A 33 -0.77 -10.35 -19.53
N THR A 34 -0.59 -11.49 -20.20
CA THR A 34 -1.72 -12.34 -20.60
C THR A 34 -2.21 -13.23 -19.47
N GLN A 35 -3.47 -13.65 -19.59
CA GLN A 35 -4.14 -14.57 -18.69
C GLN A 35 -4.82 -15.68 -19.49
N SER A 36 -4.20 -16.85 -19.56
CA SER A 36 -4.71 -18.06 -20.20
C SER A 36 -4.45 -19.27 -19.32
N LEU A 37 -5.46 -20.13 -19.20
CA LEU A 37 -5.36 -21.42 -18.51
C LEU A 37 -4.94 -22.57 -19.44
N ARG A 38 -4.92 -22.34 -20.77
CA ARG A 38 -4.74 -23.39 -21.79
C ARG A 38 -3.44 -23.26 -22.58
N ARG A 39 -2.85 -22.07 -22.61
CA ARG A 39 -1.65 -21.75 -23.38
C ARG A 39 -0.60 -21.18 -22.44
N THR A 40 0.68 -21.31 -22.81
CA THR A 40 1.76 -20.57 -22.15
C THR A 40 1.45 -19.07 -22.22
N ASN A 41 1.49 -18.41 -21.06
CA ASN A 41 1.23 -16.98 -20.97
C ASN A 41 2.43 -16.17 -21.48
N GLN A 42 2.21 -14.89 -21.73
CA GLN A 42 3.17 -14.01 -22.35
C GLN A 42 3.16 -12.64 -21.67
N VAL A 43 4.32 -11.98 -21.74
CA VAL A 43 4.46 -10.55 -21.53
C VAL A 43 4.66 -9.92 -22.90
N GLN A 44 3.82 -8.97 -23.28
CA GLN A 44 3.91 -8.26 -24.55
C GLN A 44 4.35 -6.81 -24.29
N LEU A 45 5.44 -6.39 -24.92
CA LEU A 45 5.88 -4.99 -24.98
C LEU A 45 5.25 -4.36 -26.22
N ILE A 46 4.39 -3.38 -26.01
CA ILE A 46 3.65 -2.66 -27.04
C ILE A 46 4.26 -1.26 -27.14
N GLU A 47 4.81 -0.94 -28.31
CA GLU A 47 5.36 0.37 -28.64
C GLU A 47 4.38 1.11 -29.54
N PHE A 48 4.03 2.33 -29.14
CA PHE A 48 3.17 3.24 -29.90
C PHE A 48 4.00 4.38 -30.48
N ASP A 49 3.89 4.58 -31.78
CA ASP A 49 4.50 5.70 -32.49
C ASP A 49 3.43 6.79 -32.73
N ASP A 50 3.58 7.92 -32.05
CA ASP A 50 2.65 9.06 -32.11
C ASP A 50 2.66 9.74 -33.49
N ASP A 51 3.79 9.73 -34.20
CA ASP A 51 3.92 10.37 -35.51
C ASP A 51 3.24 9.54 -36.60
N THR A 52 3.38 8.22 -36.56
CA THR A 52 2.81 7.32 -37.57
C THR A 52 1.49 6.68 -37.18
N SER A 53 1.06 6.83 -35.92
CA SER A 53 -0.07 6.12 -35.32
C SER A 53 0.02 4.59 -35.43
N LEU A 54 1.24 4.05 -35.59
CA LEU A 54 1.48 2.62 -35.69
C LEU A 54 1.75 2.02 -34.30
N VAL A 55 1.32 0.78 -34.14
CA VAL A 55 1.55 -0.02 -32.93
C VAL A 55 2.39 -1.22 -33.30
N THR A 56 3.55 -1.37 -32.67
CA THR A 56 4.41 -2.55 -32.80
C THR A 56 4.41 -3.37 -31.52
N LYS A 57 4.73 -4.67 -31.62
CA LYS A 57 4.79 -5.57 -30.46
C LYS A 57 6.04 -6.44 -30.46
N GLN A 58 6.59 -6.64 -29.27
CA GLN A 58 7.54 -7.70 -28.96
C GLN A 58 6.93 -8.61 -27.89
N THR A 59 7.12 -9.92 -28.01
CA THR A 59 6.43 -10.91 -27.15
C THR A 59 7.44 -11.78 -26.44
N PHE A 60 7.27 -11.93 -25.12
CA PHE A 60 8.09 -12.78 -24.27
C PHE A 60 7.25 -13.88 -23.63
N GLU A 61 7.69 -15.13 -23.67
CA GLU A 61 7.01 -16.22 -22.97
C GLU A 61 7.18 -16.11 -21.45
N HIS A 62 6.08 -16.24 -20.69
CA HIS A 62 6.03 -16.18 -19.23
C HIS A 62 5.70 -17.56 -18.65
N PRO A 63 6.71 -18.31 -18.15
CA PRO A 63 6.54 -19.71 -17.74
C PRO A 63 5.76 -19.90 -16.44
N ALA A 64 5.67 -18.89 -15.58
CA ALA A 64 5.07 -19.01 -14.24
C ALA A 64 3.54 -18.96 -14.23
N GLY A 65 2.88 -19.07 -15.38
CA GLY A 65 1.42 -19.10 -15.48
C GLY A 65 0.81 -17.73 -15.75
N GLU A 66 -0.44 -17.55 -15.33
CA GLU A 66 -1.25 -16.35 -15.60
C GLU A 66 -0.60 -15.10 -15.00
N VAL A 67 -0.51 -14.00 -15.76
CA VAL A 67 0.03 -12.74 -15.25
C VAL A 67 -1.11 -11.87 -14.71
N TRP A 68 -1.20 -11.78 -13.37
CA TRP A 68 -2.25 -11.03 -12.68
C TRP A 68 -1.89 -9.56 -12.44
N LYS A 69 -0.60 -9.29 -12.24
CA LYS A 69 -0.05 -7.94 -12.13
C LYS A 69 1.30 -7.90 -12.83
N ILE A 70 1.60 -6.78 -13.46
CA ILE A 70 2.91 -6.46 -14.02
C ILE A 70 3.27 -5.03 -13.62
N VAL A 71 4.55 -4.80 -13.34
CA VAL A 71 5.14 -3.49 -13.08
C VAL A 71 6.55 -3.46 -13.65
N ALA A 72 6.91 -2.36 -14.32
CA ALA A 72 8.27 -2.13 -14.79
C ALA A 72 9.14 -1.53 -13.68
N ALA A 73 10.43 -1.85 -13.68
CA ALA A 73 11.41 -1.09 -12.92
C ALA A 73 11.49 0.35 -13.47
N PRO A 74 11.71 1.36 -12.61
CA PRO A 74 11.77 2.77 -12.99
C PRO A 74 13.08 3.16 -13.70
N GLN A 75 14.19 2.43 -13.53
CA GLN A 75 15.48 2.79 -14.14
C GLN A 75 15.98 1.76 -15.15
N SER A 76 15.75 0.47 -14.90
CA SER A 76 16.19 -0.59 -15.81
C SER A 76 15.07 -1.00 -16.78
N PRO A 77 15.20 -0.76 -18.10
CA PRO A 77 14.16 -1.06 -19.07
C PRO A 77 13.94 -2.56 -19.27
N ASP A 78 14.92 -3.40 -18.96
CA ASP A 78 14.85 -4.84 -19.08
C ASP A 78 14.23 -5.53 -17.85
N ILE A 79 14.03 -4.83 -16.72
CA ILE A 79 13.58 -5.46 -15.47
C ILE A 79 12.09 -5.20 -15.23
N ILE A 80 11.36 -6.27 -14.91
CA ILE A 80 9.95 -6.22 -14.53
C ILE A 80 9.70 -7.06 -13.28
N ALA A 81 8.63 -6.77 -12.55
CA ALA A 81 8.08 -7.69 -11.56
C ALA A 81 6.66 -8.09 -11.93
N THR A 82 6.32 -9.36 -11.74
CA THR A 82 4.97 -9.88 -11.98
C THR A 82 4.41 -10.53 -10.74
N VAL A 83 3.09 -10.45 -10.57
CA VAL A 83 2.31 -11.38 -9.73
C VAL A 83 1.68 -12.38 -10.67
N TYR A 84 1.82 -13.66 -10.36
CA TYR A 84 1.36 -14.75 -11.20
C TYR A 84 0.58 -15.80 -10.42
N ASN A 85 -0.21 -16.56 -11.18
CA ASN A 85 -0.92 -17.74 -10.71
C ASN A 85 -0.60 -18.93 -11.63
N ASN A 86 0.01 -19.96 -11.07
CA ASN A 86 0.24 -21.21 -11.77
C ASN A 86 -0.82 -22.23 -11.38
N THR A 87 -1.63 -22.65 -12.35
CA THR A 87 -2.69 -23.65 -12.16
C THR A 87 -2.41 -24.99 -12.82
N GLN A 88 -1.19 -25.22 -13.31
CA GLN A 88 -0.87 -26.41 -14.12
C GLN A 88 -0.94 -27.73 -13.33
N ASP A 89 -0.75 -27.70 -12.01
CA ASP A 89 -0.69 -28.90 -11.16
C ASP A 89 -1.94 -29.16 -10.30
N TYR A 90 -3.10 -28.57 -10.64
CA TYR A 90 -4.36 -28.60 -9.84
C TYR A 90 -4.25 -28.03 -8.42
N CYS A 91 -3.04 -27.65 -7.98
CA CYS A 91 -2.74 -26.84 -6.82
C CYS A 91 -2.37 -25.45 -7.35
N GLY A 92 -3.17 -24.43 -7.03
CA GLY A 92 -2.89 -23.06 -7.46
C GLY A 92 -1.69 -22.49 -6.69
N GLU A 93 -0.58 -22.26 -7.37
CA GLU A 93 0.59 -21.60 -6.80
C GLU A 93 0.56 -20.10 -7.16
N PHE A 94 0.26 -19.28 -6.17
CA PHE A 94 0.35 -17.82 -6.29
C PHE A 94 1.75 -17.35 -5.89
N GLY A 95 2.30 -16.43 -6.67
CA GLY A 95 3.64 -15.93 -6.43
C GLY A 95 3.89 -14.58 -7.10
N ALA A 96 5.04 -14.00 -6.79
CA ALA A 96 5.59 -12.86 -7.49
C ALA A 96 7.08 -13.05 -7.65
N ALA A 97 7.60 -12.58 -8.77
CA ALA A 97 9.00 -12.70 -9.10
C ALA A 97 9.44 -11.48 -9.89
N ILE A 98 10.76 -11.28 -9.88
CA ILE A 98 11.46 -10.32 -10.71
C ILE A 98 12.00 -11.06 -11.93
N TRP A 99 11.84 -10.45 -13.10
CA TRP A 99 12.18 -11.02 -14.39
C TRP A 99 13.01 -10.04 -15.20
N ARG A 100 13.81 -10.57 -16.12
CA ARG A 100 14.50 -9.82 -17.15
C ARG A 100 13.91 -10.13 -18.54
N LEU A 101 13.64 -9.07 -19.29
CA LEU A 101 13.27 -9.09 -20.70
C LEU A 101 14.54 -9.13 -21.56
N SER A 102 14.55 -9.98 -22.58
CA SER A 102 15.66 -10.02 -23.55
C SER A 102 15.46 -8.94 -24.61
N LEU A 103 15.66 -7.67 -24.27
CA LEU A 103 15.50 -6.56 -25.23
C LEU A 103 16.65 -6.56 -26.25
N GLU A 104 16.34 -6.26 -27.51
CA GLU A 104 17.34 -6.10 -28.57
C GLU A 104 18.29 -4.94 -28.22
N GLY A 105 19.56 -5.26 -27.96
CA GLY A 105 20.58 -4.31 -27.47
C GLY A 105 21.22 -4.67 -26.13
N SER A 106 20.61 -5.58 -25.35
CA SER A 106 21.09 -5.97 -24.01
C SER A 106 22.25 -6.97 -24.01
N LEU A 107 22.62 -7.52 -25.18
CA LEU A 107 23.57 -8.62 -25.31
C LEU A 107 24.73 -8.25 -26.24
N SER A 108 25.80 -7.70 -25.66
CA SER A 108 27.11 -7.62 -26.31
C SER A 108 27.88 -8.94 -26.13
N GLY A 109 27.31 -10.07 -26.56
CA GLY A 109 27.94 -11.39 -26.55
C GLY A 109 27.95 -12.01 -27.94
N PRO A 110 28.88 -12.93 -28.26
CA PRO A 110 28.97 -13.53 -29.59
C PRO A 110 27.65 -14.19 -29.96
N LEU A 111 27.17 -13.92 -31.17
CA LEU A 111 26.01 -14.56 -31.77
C LEU A 111 26.26 -16.07 -31.85
N ASP A 112 25.68 -16.83 -30.92
CA ASP A 112 25.66 -18.28 -31.01
C ASP A 112 24.34 -18.68 -31.69
N ASP A 113 24.44 -19.25 -32.89
CA ASP A 113 23.37 -19.59 -33.84
C ASP A 113 22.44 -20.73 -33.34
N THR A 114 22.29 -20.90 -32.03
CA THR A 114 21.48 -21.97 -31.41
C THR A 114 20.17 -21.45 -30.79
N ARG A 115 19.72 -20.24 -31.11
CA ARG A 115 18.44 -19.69 -30.63
C ARG A 115 17.25 -20.24 -31.42
N CYS A 116 16.89 -21.48 -31.12
CA CYS A 116 15.65 -22.11 -31.57
C CYS A 116 14.73 -22.32 -30.35
N GLY A 117 14.22 -21.22 -29.81
CA GLY A 117 13.27 -21.16 -28.69
C GLY A 117 12.79 -19.72 -28.56
N GLY A 118 11.49 -19.50 -28.37
CA GLY A 118 10.93 -18.14 -28.26
C GLY A 118 11.67 -17.30 -27.20
N GLU A 119 11.69 -15.98 -27.37
CA GLU A 119 12.24 -15.08 -26.36
C GLU A 119 11.45 -15.29 -25.05
N GLN A 120 12.05 -15.95 -24.07
CA GLN A 120 11.43 -16.21 -22.78
C GLN A 120 11.94 -15.17 -21.77
N VAL A 121 11.08 -14.75 -20.83
CA VAL A 121 11.56 -13.92 -19.71
C VAL A 121 12.49 -14.72 -18.82
N GLU A 122 13.66 -14.15 -18.49
CA GLU A 122 14.62 -14.76 -17.56
C GLU A 122 14.12 -14.49 -16.12
N LYS A 123 13.87 -15.54 -15.33
CA LYS A 123 13.54 -15.39 -13.92
C LYS A 123 14.79 -15.00 -13.14
N LEU A 124 14.80 -13.84 -12.50
CA LEU A 124 15.95 -13.36 -11.74
C LEU A 124 15.86 -13.76 -10.26
N CYS A 125 14.70 -13.53 -9.64
CA CYS A 125 14.50 -13.78 -8.21
C CYS A 125 13.02 -14.00 -7.90
N ASP A 126 12.73 -14.95 -7.01
CA ASP A 126 11.42 -15.10 -6.41
C ASP A 126 11.25 -14.14 -5.22
N LEU A 127 10.09 -13.48 -5.14
CA LEU A 127 9.72 -12.65 -3.98
C LEU A 127 9.07 -13.52 -2.89
N ASN A 128 9.72 -14.64 -2.58
CA ASN A 128 9.33 -15.62 -1.57
C ASN A 128 10.39 -15.73 -0.44
N GLY A 129 11.36 -14.83 -0.44
CA GLY A 129 12.53 -14.85 0.45
C GLY A 129 12.16 -14.89 1.93
N ALA A 130 13.08 -15.38 2.76
CA ALA A 130 12.88 -15.53 4.19
C ALA A 130 12.64 -14.19 4.90
N CYS A 131 11.71 -14.20 5.88
CA CYS A 131 11.48 -13.06 6.76
C CYS A 131 12.49 -13.21 7.90
N ASP A 132 13.70 -12.67 7.74
CA ASP A 132 14.63 -12.65 8.88
C ASP A 132 14.12 -11.74 10.02
N LEU A 133 13.03 -11.01 9.79
CA LEU A 133 12.38 -10.10 10.73
C LEU A 133 11.31 -10.77 11.62
N ASP A 134 10.88 -12.00 11.34
CA ASP A 134 9.94 -12.72 12.23
C ASP A 134 10.72 -13.44 13.34
N ALA A 135 10.71 -12.87 14.55
CA ALA A 135 11.45 -13.36 15.71
C ALA A 135 11.00 -14.75 16.23
N GLN A 136 9.82 -15.25 15.80
CA GLN A 136 9.30 -16.54 16.25
C GLN A 136 9.87 -17.73 15.45
N ILE A 137 10.24 -17.54 14.17
CA ILE A 137 10.86 -18.56 13.31
C ILE A 137 11.81 -17.87 12.30
N PRO A 138 13.10 -17.70 12.63
CA PRO A 138 14.09 -17.20 11.68
C PRO A 138 14.15 -18.13 10.45
N GLY A 139 14.11 -17.57 9.24
CA GLY A 139 14.10 -18.38 8.02
C GLY A 139 12.72 -18.92 7.61
N SER A 140 11.64 -18.56 8.31
CA SER A 140 10.29 -18.78 7.76
C SER A 140 10.20 -18.06 6.42
N PRO A 141 9.77 -18.72 5.34
CA PRO A 141 9.60 -18.03 4.08
C PRO A 141 8.61 -16.88 4.34
N VAL A 142 8.83 -15.71 3.73
CA VAL A 142 7.75 -14.72 3.56
C VAL A 142 6.96 -15.20 2.36
N PRO A 143 5.87 -15.96 2.53
CA PRO A 143 4.79 -15.74 1.57
C PRO A 143 3.39 -16.06 2.12
N GLY A 144 2.41 -15.27 1.67
CA GLY A 144 1.05 -15.78 1.49
C GLY A 144 1.01 -16.75 0.32
N LEU A 145 1.80 -17.84 0.41
CA LEU A 145 1.90 -18.91 -0.57
C LEU A 145 0.54 -19.60 -0.58
N GLY A 146 -0.27 -19.34 -1.60
CA GLY A 146 -1.67 -19.76 -1.64
C GLY A 146 -2.70 -18.63 -1.49
N SER A 147 -2.27 -17.40 -1.18
CA SER A 147 -3.17 -16.24 -1.14
C SER A 147 -3.48 -15.73 -2.55
N GLN A 148 -4.76 -15.50 -2.80
CA GLN A 148 -5.27 -14.89 -4.02
C GLN A 148 -5.14 -13.36 -4.03
N ALA A 149 -4.78 -12.75 -2.89
CA ALA A 149 -4.71 -11.30 -2.72
C ALA A 149 -3.25 -10.86 -2.77
N TRP A 150 -2.72 -10.67 -3.98
CA TRP A 150 -1.37 -10.20 -4.21
C TRP A 150 -1.33 -8.91 -5.05
N SER A 151 -0.45 -8.01 -4.65
CA SER A 151 -0.06 -6.84 -5.43
C SER A 151 1.44 -6.61 -5.34
N VAL A 152 2.00 -5.98 -6.36
CA VAL A 152 3.41 -5.58 -6.41
C VAL A 152 3.51 -4.17 -6.97
N VAL A 153 4.38 -3.34 -6.38
CA VAL A 153 4.66 -1.98 -6.83
C VAL A 153 6.11 -1.59 -6.60
N TRP A 154 6.78 -1.13 -7.67
CA TRP A 154 8.12 -0.56 -7.58
C TRP A 154 8.09 0.87 -7.06
N ALA A 155 9.13 1.22 -6.31
CA ALA A 155 9.38 2.62 -5.98
C ALA A 155 9.61 3.41 -7.28
N PRO A 156 9.17 4.67 -7.35
CA PRO A 156 9.23 5.46 -8.57
C PRO A 156 10.64 5.95 -8.91
N GLU A 157 11.52 6.06 -7.92
CA GLU A 157 12.85 6.70 -8.10
C GLU A 157 14.00 5.70 -8.22
N LYS A 158 13.85 4.48 -7.70
CA LYS A 158 14.98 3.55 -7.52
C LYS A 158 14.59 2.13 -7.79
N ASP A 159 15.51 1.43 -8.43
CA ASP A 159 15.33 0.02 -8.72
C ASP A 159 15.49 -0.90 -7.50
N SER A 160 16.11 -0.39 -6.44
CA SER A 160 16.38 -1.16 -5.23
C SER A 160 15.17 -1.33 -4.34
N HIS A 161 14.05 -0.66 -4.58
CA HIS A 161 12.91 -0.66 -3.65
C HIS A 161 11.63 -1.13 -4.31
N LEU A 162 11.01 -2.13 -3.67
CA LEU A 162 9.80 -2.76 -4.13
C LEU A 162 8.87 -2.99 -2.94
N VAL A 163 7.56 -2.85 -3.12
CA VAL A 163 6.57 -3.23 -2.10
C VAL A 163 5.63 -4.29 -2.65
N THR A 164 5.39 -5.33 -1.87
CA THR A 164 4.33 -6.31 -2.13
C THR A 164 3.24 -6.19 -1.09
N LEU A 165 2.01 -6.41 -1.53
CA LEU A 165 0.82 -6.49 -0.68
C LEU A 165 0.31 -7.91 -0.76
N VAL A 166 0.24 -8.61 0.38
CA VAL A 166 -0.18 -10.02 0.44
C VAL A 166 -1.10 -10.23 1.63
N ASP A 167 -2.36 -10.61 1.37
CA ASP A 167 -3.41 -10.64 2.40
C ASP A 167 -3.43 -9.33 3.19
N ASN A 168 -3.33 -9.36 4.51
CA ASN A 168 -3.26 -8.19 5.37
C ASN A 168 -1.84 -7.66 5.59
N HIS A 169 -0.85 -8.08 4.80
CA HIS A 169 0.55 -7.70 4.99
C HIS A 169 1.07 -6.78 3.89
N VAL A 170 1.76 -5.72 4.29
CA VAL A 170 2.61 -4.89 3.43
C VAL A 170 4.06 -5.33 3.64
N TYR A 171 4.76 -5.75 2.59
CA TYR A 171 6.18 -6.08 2.64
C TYR A 171 6.97 -5.08 1.80
N HIS A 172 8.01 -4.50 2.38
CA HIS A 172 8.98 -3.64 1.71
C HIS A 172 10.26 -4.43 1.47
N TRP A 173 10.71 -4.45 0.23
CA TRP A 173 11.82 -5.24 -0.29
C TRP A 173 12.97 -4.35 -0.72
N ASP A 174 14.17 -4.83 -0.45
CA ASP A 174 15.43 -4.35 -1.00
C ASP A 174 15.85 -5.31 -2.11
N VAL A 175 15.90 -4.80 -3.33
CA VAL A 175 16.25 -5.53 -4.54
C VAL A 175 17.73 -5.30 -4.82
N GLU A 176 18.52 -6.35 -4.71
CA GLU A 176 19.97 -6.35 -4.86
C GLU A 176 20.38 -7.03 -6.18
N ALA A 177 21.64 -6.84 -6.57
CA ALA A 177 22.26 -7.53 -7.71
C ALA A 177 21.45 -7.44 -9.03
N ALA A 178 20.90 -6.26 -9.33
CA ALA A 178 20.08 -5.99 -10.51
C ALA A 178 18.89 -6.96 -10.65
N GLY A 179 18.17 -7.20 -9.54
CA GLY A 179 16.98 -8.05 -9.52
C GLY A 179 17.22 -9.52 -9.21
N ARG A 180 18.48 -9.97 -9.08
CA ARG A 180 18.83 -11.39 -8.82
C ARG A 180 18.68 -11.83 -7.37
N SER A 181 18.58 -10.87 -6.44
CA SER A 181 18.33 -11.15 -5.04
C SER A 181 17.36 -10.10 -4.50
N ALA A 182 16.46 -10.50 -3.62
CA ALA A 182 15.55 -9.59 -2.94
C ALA A 182 15.41 -10.01 -1.47
N ARG A 183 15.52 -9.06 -0.57
CA ARG A 183 15.38 -9.28 0.88
C ARG A 183 14.29 -8.37 1.43
N VAL A 184 13.45 -8.88 2.33
CA VAL A 184 12.48 -8.04 3.04
C VAL A 184 13.20 -7.15 4.05
N ILE A 185 12.98 -5.84 3.94
CA ILE A 185 13.52 -4.82 4.83
C ILE A 185 12.44 -4.17 5.70
N GLY A 186 11.15 -4.39 5.42
CA GLY A 186 10.04 -3.91 6.23
C GLY A 186 8.78 -4.75 6.08
N LYS A 187 7.99 -4.86 7.16
CA LYS A 187 6.71 -5.58 7.18
C LYS A 187 5.69 -4.81 8.02
N VAL A 188 4.46 -4.68 7.53
CA VAL A 188 3.31 -4.21 8.31
C VAL A 188 2.18 -5.20 8.19
N THR A 189 1.70 -5.70 9.34
CA THR A 189 0.44 -6.43 9.40
C THR A 189 -0.69 -5.46 9.73
N VAL A 190 -1.71 -5.45 8.89
CA VAL A 190 -2.87 -4.59 9.06
C VAL A 190 -3.92 -5.35 9.86
N GLU A 191 -4.16 -4.89 11.08
CA GLU A 191 -5.18 -5.47 11.95
C GLU A 191 -6.57 -4.92 11.62
N GLY A 192 -7.56 -5.81 11.68
CA GLY A 192 -8.98 -5.51 11.44
C GLY A 192 -9.86 -6.68 11.87
N ARG A 193 -11.15 -6.41 12.09
CA ARG A 193 -12.14 -7.45 12.38
C ARG A 193 -12.52 -8.18 11.08
N GLY A 194 -12.42 -9.50 11.05
CA GLY A 194 -12.80 -10.34 9.90
C GLY A 194 -11.65 -10.62 8.93
N THR A 195 -11.97 -11.06 7.71
CA THR A 195 -10.99 -11.27 6.64
C THR A 195 -10.46 -9.92 6.17
N VAL A 196 -9.20 -9.67 6.50
CA VAL A 196 -8.49 -8.46 6.09
C VAL A 196 -7.63 -8.79 4.88
N SER A 197 -7.83 -8.08 3.77
CA SER A 197 -6.92 -8.15 2.63
C SER A 197 -6.63 -6.77 2.06
N LEU A 198 -5.39 -6.65 1.57
CA LEU A 198 -4.88 -5.53 0.84
C LEU A 198 -5.04 -5.82 -0.65
N GLY A 199 -5.56 -4.84 -1.38
CA GLY A 199 -5.86 -4.97 -2.81
C GLY A 199 -4.73 -4.46 -3.70
N SER A 200 -4.74 -3.16 -4.01
CA SER A 200 -3.71 -2.50 -4.80
C SER A 200 -2.98 -1.46 -3.96
N GLY A 201 -1.69 -1.28 -4.24
CA GLY A 201 -0.89 -0.21 -3.68
C GLY A 201 -0.35 0.71 -4.76
N ARG A 202 0.09 1.90 -4.35
CA ARG A 202 0.91 2.83 -5.15
C ARG A 202 1.84 3.62 -4.22
N TRP A 203 3.06 3.83 -4.69
CA TRP A 203 3.99 4.75 -4.05
C TRP A 203 3.56 6.19 -4.28
N TYR A 204 3.83 7.04 -3.29
CA TYR A 204 3.72 8.49 -3.42
C TYR A 204 4.82 8.97 -4.39
N PRO A 205 4.48 9.62 -5.52
CA PRO A 205 5.44 9.93 -6.57
C PRO A 205 6.39 11.09 -6.24
N HIS A 206 6.13 11.83 -5.17
CA HIS A 206 6.94 12.99 -4.76
C HIS A 206 7.66 12.70 -3.42
N GLN A 207 8.47 13.65 -2.94
CA GLN A 207 9.21 13.54 -1.67
C GLN A 207 10.01 12.23 -1.51
N HIS A 208 10.67 11.78 -2.57
CA HIS A 208 11.51 10.58 -2.56
C HIS A 208 10.79 9.26 -2.32
N GLY A 209 9.56 9.11 -2.82
CA GLY A 209 8.83 7.85 -2.66
C GLY A 209 8.63 7.49 -1.19
N SER A 210 8.37 8.48 -0.33
CA SER A 210 8.37 8.29 1.12
C SER A 210 7.26 7.39 1.63
N GLN A 211 6.14 7.33 0.91
CA GLN A 211 4.92 6.71 1.38
C GLN A 211 4.38 5.73 0.34
N VAL A 212 3.68 4.70 0.82
CA VAL A 212 2.86 3.82 -0.01
C VAL A 212 1.46 3.83 0.54
N ALA A 213 0.51 4.10 -0.33
CA ALA A 213 -0.91 3.92 -0.05
C ALA A 213 -1.34 2.54 -0.56
N ALA A 214 -2.11 1.81 0.24
CA ALA A 214 -2.79 0.60 -0.19
C ALA A 214 -4.25 0.57 0.22
N THR A 215 -5.05 -0.10 -0.60
CA THR A 215 -6.46 -0.37 -0.33
C THR A 215 -6.57 -1.52 0.67
N HIS A 216 -7.26 -1.31 1.78
CA HIS A 216 -7.55 -2.26 2.85
C HIS A 216 -9.07 -2.35 3.05
N GLY A 217 -9.70 -3.42 2.56
CA GLY A 217 -11.16 -3.50 2.48
C GLY A 217 -11.74 -2.30 1.72
N SER A 218 -12.55 -1.48 2.38
CA SER A 218 -13.09 -0.22 1.86
C SER A 218 -12.28 1.03 2.23
N SER A 219 -11.16 0.90 2.95
CA SER A 219 -10.32 2.02 3.41
C SER A 219 -9.00 2.13 2.63
N VAL A 220 -8.41 3.32 2.58
CA VAL A 220 -7.00 3.48 2.16
C VAL A 220 -6.19 3.75 3.40
N ARG A 221 -5.15 2.94 3.58
CA ARG A 221 -4.14 3.20 4.59
C ARG A 221 -2.87 3.57 3.85
N ALA A 222 -2.20 4.59 4.34
CA ALA A 222 -0.89 4.95 3.86
C ALA A 222 0.11 4.53 4.92
N TRP A 223 1.29 4.11 4.49
CA TRP A 223 2.42 3.83 5.36
C TRP A 223 3.62 4.57 4.84
N ASP A 224 4.43 5.10 5.74
CA ASP A 224 5.70 5.71 5.37
C ASP A 224 6.65 4.56 5.28
N MET A 225 7.22 4.34 4.10
CA MET A 225 8.08 3.21 3.80
C MET A 225 9.40 3.26 4.55
N ARG A 226 9.80 4.43 5.04
CA ARG A 226 10.96 4.59 5.92
C ARG A 226 10.66 4.09 7.33
N THR A 227 9.41 4.26 7.79
CA THR A 227 9.02 3.94 9.17
C THR A 227 8.14 2.70 9.29
N MET A 228 7.58 2.23 8.19
CA MET A 228 6.51 1.23 8.10
C MET A 228 5.34 1.52 9.06
N LYS A 229 5.00 2.81 9.25
CA LYS A 229 3.92 3.24 10.16
C LYS A 229 2.77 3.84 9.37
N PRO A 230 1.51 3.64 9.82
CA PRO A 230 0.36 4.32 9.24
C PRO A 230 0.60 5.83 9.17
N THR A 231 0.34 6.44 8.01
CA THR A 231 0.67 7.85 7.77
C THR A 231 -0.50 8.78 7.74
N TRP A 232 -0.24 10.02 8.13
CA TRP A 232 0.57 10.25 9.35
C TRP A 232 -0.31 11.08 10.18
N VAL A 233 -0.73 10.51 11.28
CA VAL A 233 -1.05 11.34 12.40
C VAL A 233 0.24 12.08 12.82
N TRP A 234 0.30 13.40 12.60
CA TRP A 234 1.34 14.39 12.88
C TRP A 234 1.37 14.87 14.34
N SER A 235 0.24 14.93 15.04
CA SER A 235 0.21 15.27 16.47
C SER A 235 -0.95 14.58 17.17
N VAL A 236 -0.84 14.29 18.46
CA VAL A 236 -1.92 13.72 19.28
C VAL A 236 -1.90 14.40 20.65
N ARG A 237 -3.05 14.75 21.23
CA ARG A 237 -3.16 15.38 22.57
C ARG A 237 -4.34 14.88 23.38
N TYR A 238 -4.03 14.34 24.55
CA TYR A 238 -5.02 14.08 25.60
C TYR A 238 -5.44 15.37 26.27
N ASN A 239 -6.70 15.45 26.62
CA ASN A 239 -7.20 16.55 27.42
C ASN A 239 -6.71 16.44 28.88
N ALA A 240 -6.28 17.56 29.47
CA ALA A 240 -5.66 17.59 30.81
C ALA A 240 -6.62 17.23 31.96
N SER A 241 -7.93 17.40 31.75
CA SER A 241 -8.95 17.04 32.75
C SER A 241 -9.76 15.82 32.36
N TYR A 242 -9.81 15.50 31.06
CA TYR A 242 -10.69 14.49 30.52
C TYR A 242 -9.94 13.52 29.61
N ASP A 243 -9.22 12.60 30.22
CA ASP A 243 -8.28 11.72 29.54
C ASP A 243 -8.92 10.73 28.53
N GLN A 244 -10.24 10.54 28.51
CA GLN A 244 -10.92 9.87 27.38
C GLN A 244 -10.95 10.70 26.09
N LEU A 245 -10.70 12.01 26.16
CA LEU A 245 -10.72 12.93 25.03
C LEU A 245 -9.31 13.05 24.44
N VAL A 246 -9.16 12.58 23.20
CA VAL A 246 -7.87 12.53 22.51
C VAL A 246 -7.95 13.26 21.18
N LEU A 247 -7.21 14.34 21.00
CA LEU A 247 -6.97 14.93 19.68
C LEU A 247 -5.91 14.11 18.96
N THR A 248 -6.04 13.93 17.67
CA THR A 248 -4.97 13.58 16.74
C THR A 248 -4.88 14.68 15.71
N CYS A 249 -3.87 14.76 14.86
CA CYS A 249 -3.78 15.62 13.70
C CYS A 249 -2.79 15.02 12.72
N SER A 250 -2.76 15.40 11.45
CA SER A 250 -2.10 14.59 10.42
C SER A 250 -1.52 15.39 9.24
N SER A 251 -0.69 14.74 8.42
CA SER A 251 -0.22 15.26 7.10
C SER A 251 -1.38 15.56 6.19
N ASP A 252 -2.55 15.00 6.50
CA ASP A 252 -3.80 15.24 5.80
C ASP A 252 -4.51 16.54 6.22
N GLN A 253 -3.85 17.41 7.01
CA GLN A 253 -4.37 18.72 7.41
C GLN A 253 -5.53 18.63 8.42
N ARG A 254 -5.78 17.45 8.98
CA ARG A 254 -6.86 17.23 9.95
C ARG A 254 -6.35 17.15 11.36
N ILE A 255 -7.32 17.20 12.25
CA ILE A 255 -7.25 16.98 13.69
C ILE A 255 -8.40 16.04 14.04
N ILE A 256 -8.22 14.99 14.83
CA ILE A 256 -9.29 14.05 15.22
C ILE A 256 -9.41 14.01 16.74
N LEU A 257 -10.41 14.68 17.30
CA LEU A 257 -10.87 14.42 18.65
C LEU A 257 -11.60 13.07 18.71
N SER A 258 -11.17 12.21 19.61
CA SER A 258 -11.69 10.86 19.82
C SER A 258 -12.07 10.69 21.28
N ASN A 259 -13.17 9.98 21.51
CA ASN A 259 -13.62 9.50 22.80
C ASN A 259 -13.10 8.07 22.93
N LEU A 260 -12.16 7.86 23.82
CA LEU A 260 -11.60 6.55 24.04
C LEU A 260 -11.81 6.20 25.53
N PRO A 261 -13.06 5.89 25.95
CA PRO A 261 -13.32 5.44 27.32
C PRO A 261 -12.55 4.16 27.64
N SER A 262 -12.28 3.34 26.64
CA SER A 262 -11.42 2.15 26.73
C SER A 262 -10.00 2.44 27.22
N ILE A 263 -9.53 3.70 27.13
CA ILE A 263 -8.18 4.09 27.53
C ILE A 263 -8.14 5.15 28.65
N ALA A 264 -9.28 5.51 29.25
CA ALA A 264 -9.40 6.58 30.23
C ALA A 264 -9.26 6.09 31.68
N SER A 265 -8.66 6.89 32.59
CA SER A 265 -8.48 6.53 34.00
C SER A 265 -9.76 6.65 34.82
N GLN A 266 -10.60 7.62 34.46
CA GLN A 266 -11.93 7.80 35.01
C GLN A 266 -12.88 8.18 33.88
N PRO A 267 -13.41 7.19 33.13
CA PRO A 267 -14.38 7.46 32.08
C PRO A 267 -15.60 8.17 32.68
N PHE A 268 -16.11 9.23 32.03
CA PHE A 268 -17.34 9.87 32.50
C PHE A 268 -18.49 8.88 32.46
N GLY A 269 -19.32 8.90 33.50
CA GLY A 269 -20.39 7.90 33.73
C GLY A 269 -20.02 6.78 34.72
N THR A 270 -18.77 6.71 35.21
CA THR A 270 -18.34 5.69 36.20
C THR A 270 -18.46 6.17 37.66
N MET A 271 -18.85 7.42 37.90
CA MET A 271 -19.03 7.99 39.26
C MET A 271 -20.42 7.70 39.85
N VAL A 272 -20.93 6.47 39.70
CA VAL A 272 -21.95 5.97 40.62
C VAL A 272 -21.20 5.21 41.69
N ASP A 273 -21.20 5.76 42.91
CA ASP A 273 -20.42 5.30 44.05
C ASP A 273 -20.40 3.78 44.19
N GLN A 274 -19.20 3.22 44.20
CA GLN A 274 -18.93 1.79 44.26
C GLN A 274 -19.29 1.13 45.60
N GLU A 275 -20.00 1.84 46.49
CA GLU A 275 -20.28 1.34 47.84
C GLU A 275 -21.66 0.70 48.01
N ASP A 276 -22.62 0.77 47.08
CA ASP A 276 -23.97 0.20 47.33
C ASP A 276 -24.75 -0.39 46.13
N THR A 277 -24.11 -0.75 45.01
CA THR A 277 -24.84 -1.40 43.89
C THR A 277 -24.61 -2.91 43.83
N SER A 278 -25.70 -3.67 43.92
CA SER A 278 -25.72 -5.13 43.74
C SER A 278 -25.24 -5.53 42.33
N LYS A 279 -24.75 -6.76 42.18
CA LYS A 279 -24.15 -7.29 40.93
C LYS A 279 -25.08 -7.24 39.70
N GLU A 280 -26.36 -6.92 39.85
CA GLU A 280 -27.35 -6.85 38.76
C GLU A 280 -27.45 -5.45 38.11
N GLU A 281 -26.88 -4.39 38.70
CA GLU A 281 -26.89 -3.03 38.12
C GLU A 281 -25.61 -2.65 37.36
N LYS A 282 -24.62 -3.56 37.27
CA LYS A 282 -23.41 -3.33 36.44
C LYS A 282 -23.68 -3.31 34.93
N ASP A 283 -24.83 -3.84 34.49
CA ASP A 283 -25.18 -3.96 33.07
C ASP A 283 -25.99 -2.77 32.50
N LYS A 284 -26.16 -1.67 33.27
CA LYS A 284 -26.95 -0.49 32.84
C LYS A 284 -26.24 0.86 33.00
N VAL A 285 -24.92 0.89 33.05
CA VAL A 285 -24.18 2.13 32.79
C VAL A 285 -23.97 2.23 31.28
N GLU A 286 -24.76 3.05 30.59
CA GLU A 286 -24.45 3.48 29.20
C GLU A 286 -23.16 4.31 29.25
N GLY A 287 -22.02 3.64 29.33
CA GLY A 287 -20.71 4.25 29.15
C GLY A 287 -20.65 4.90 27.78
N THR A 288 -20.17 6.14 27.73
CA THR A 288 -20.00 6.91 26.49
C THR A 288 -19.38 6.05 25.39
N GLU A 289 -19.96 5.99 24.19
CA GLU A 289 -19.45 5.14 23.11
C GLU A 289 -17.99 5.50 22.75
N GLU A 290 -17.15 4.48 22.63
CA GLU A 290 -15.78 4.59 22.15
C GLU A 290 -15.76 4.91 20.64
N GLY A 291 -14.95 5.87 20.22
CA GLY A 291 -14.77 6.23 18.82
C GLY A 291 -14.43 7.70 18.61
N VAL A 292 -14.44 8.14 17.35
CA VAL A 292 -14.15 9.53 17.00
C VAL A 292 -15.29 10.44 17.50
N ILE A 293 -14.95 11.48 18.26
CA ILE A 293 -15.90 12.53 18.70
C ILE A 293 -16.10 13.56 17.61
N GLN A 294 -14.99 14.10 17.09
CA GLN A 294 -15.01 15.20 16.13
C GLN A 294 -13.70 15.27 15.36
N ILE A 295 -13.78 15.56 14.07
CA ILE A 295 -12.62 15.90 13.25
C ILE A 295 -12.64 17.42 13.01
N TYR A 296 -11.48 18.08 13.10
CA TYR A 296 -11.28 19.50 12.82
C TYR A 296 -10.27 19.66 11.69
N ASP A 297 -10.57 20.51 10.74
CA ASP A 297 -9.89 20.58 9.44
C ASP A 297 -9.70 22.05 8.99
N ASP A 298 -9.54 22.96 9.95
CA ASP A 298 -9.41 24.41 9.70
C ASP A 298 -8.04 24.84 9.11
N HIS A 299 -7.14 23.90 8.87
CA HIS A 299 -5.78 24.16 8.39
C HIS A 299 -5.67 24.01 6.87
N GLU A 300 -4.89 24.89 6.23
CA GLU A 300 -4.64 24.84 4.78
C GLU A 300 -3.34 24.11 4.41
N ASP A 301 -2.60 23.60 5.39
CA ASP A 301 -1.46 22.73 5.18
C ASP A 301 -1.34 21.77 6.37
N SER A 302 -0.48 20.80 6.20
CA SER A 302 -0.30 19.66 7.06
C SER A 302 -0.15 20.12 8.52
N VAL A 303 -1.02 19.60 9.39
CA VAL A 303 -1.16 20.13 10.76
C VAL A 303 -0.04 19.56 11.59
N TYR A 304 0.91 20.40 11.97
CA TYR A 304 2.06 19.96 12.76
C TYR A 304 1.75 19.89 14.25
N ALA A 305 0.85 20.74 14.74
CA ALA A 305 0.57 20.80 16.16
C ALA A 305 -0.91 20.95 16.46
N VAL A 306 -1.32 20.31 17.55
CA VAL A 306 -2.56 20.58 18.28
C VAL A 306 -2.21 20.67 19.75
N GLU A 307 -2.90 21.51 20.54
CA GLU A 307 -2.63 21.70 21.96
C GLU A 307 -3.87 22.12 22.74
N TRP A 308 -4.13 21.47 23.87
CA TRP A 308 -5.23 21.87 24.74
C TRP A 308 -4.90 23.15 25.51
N SER A 309 -5.91 23.96 25.76
CA SER A 309 -5.80 25.12 26.65
C SER A 309 -5.66 24.65 28.11
N ALA A 310 -4.72 25.23 28.84
CA ALA A 310 -4.56 25.00 30.27
C ALA A 310 -5.63 25.72 31.12
N ALA A 311 -6.28 26.73 30.56
CA ALA A 311 -7.26 27.56 31.27
C ALA A 311 -8.72 27.13 31.00
N ASP A 312 -8.97 26.45 29.88
CA ASP A 312 -10.30 25.94 29.52
C ASP A 312 -10.16 24.54 28.93
N PHE A 313 -10.58 23.53 29.69
CA PHE A 313 -10.50 22.11 29.31
C PHE A 313 -11.35 21.77 28.10
N TRP A 314 -12.07 22.71 27.52
CA TRP A 314 -12.85 22.49 26.31
C TRP A 314 -12.36 23.30 25.13
N THR A 315 -11.18 23.90 25.23
CA THR A 315 -10.58 24.68 24.15
C THR A 315 -9.22 24.07 23.81
N PHE A 316 -8.89 24.04 22.54
CA PHE A 316 -7.57 23.65 22.05
C PHE A 316 -7.19 24.50 20.85
N ALA A 317 -5.91 24.52 20.49
CA ALA A 317 -5.40 25.23 19.33
C ALA A 317 -4.66 24.27 18.41
N SER A 318 -4.42 24.69 17.17
CA SER A 318 -3.73 23.90 16.17
C SER A 318 -2.94 24.76 15.20
N LEU A 319 -1.86 24.23 14.61
CA LEU A 319 -0.89 24.96 13.76
C LEU A 319 -0.50 24.16 12.51
N SER A 320 -0.56 24.79 11.34
CA SER A 320 -0.18 24.22 10.03
C SER A 320 1.14 24.77 9.48
N TYR A 321 1.68 24.10 8.46
CA TYR A 321 2.92 24.50 7.75
C TYR A 321 2.92 25.94 7.24
N ASP A 322 1.77 26.41 6.74
CA ASP A 322 1.60 27.74 6.17
C ASP A 322 1.53 28.86 7.22
N GLY A 323 1.69 28.51 8.51
CA GLY A 323 1.78 29.45 9.61
C GLY A 323 0.44 29.87 10.21
N ARG A 324 -0.66 29.18 9.92
CA ARG A 324 -1.98 29.48 10.49
C ARG A 324 -2.19 28.79 11.83
N LEU A 325 -2.57 29.58 12.83
CA LEU A 325 -3.03 29.08 14.12
C LEU A 325 -4.55 29.14 14.18
N VAL A 326 -5.19 28.05 14.58
CA VAL A 326 -6.64 27.96 14.78
C VAL A 326 -6.93 27.62 16.24
N ILE A 327 -7.99 28.18 16.80
CA ILE A 327 -8.45 27.88 18.17
C ILE A 327 -9.86 27.32 18.09
N ASN A 328 -10.02 26.12 18.62
CA ASN A 328 -11.22 25.30 18.54
C ASN A 328 -11.77 24.96 19.92
N LYS A 329 -13.04 24.59 19.97
CA LYS A 329 -13.71 24.16 21.20
C LYS A 329 -14.42 22.83 21.06
N VAL A 330 -14.35 22.01 22.10
CA VAL A 330 -15.11 20.77 22.22
C VAL A 330 -16.60 21.07 22.21
N PRO A 331 -17.42 20.28 21.51
CA PRO A 331 -18.87 20.48 21.43
C PRO A 331 -19.55 20.46 22.78
N ARG A 332 -20.55 21.33 22.94
CA ARG A 332 -21.34 21.43 24.17
C ARG A 332 -22.04 20.12 24.55
N SER A 333 -22.43 19.31 23.57
CA SER A 333 -23.06 18.00 23.78
C SER A 333 -22.17 17.03 24.56
N VAL A 334 -20.87 17.00 24.27
CA VAL A 334 -19.89 16.17 25.01
C VAL A 334 -19.71 16.71 26.42
N LYS A 335 -19.78 18.05 26.59
CA LYS A 335 -19.73 18.68 27.91
C LYS A 335 -20.92 18.31 28.79
N TYR A 336 -22.14 18.29 28.23
CA TYR A 336 -23.35 17.99 29.01
C TYR A 336 -23.43 16.53 29.43
N LYS A 337 -22.90 15.60 28.62
CA LYS A 337 -22.81 14.17 28.96
C LYS A 337 -21.90 13.87 30.16
N GLN A 338 -21.13 14.85 30.64
CA GLN A 338 -20.30 14.70 31.83
C GLN A 338 -21.05 14.98 33.14
N PHE A 339 -22.18 15.67 33.08
CA PHE A 339 -22.96 16.12 34.24
C PHE A 339 -24.27 15.35 34.44
N MET A 340 -24.50 14.32 33.61
CA MET A 340 -25.63 13.39 33.71
C MET A 340 -25.11 12.03 34.16
#